data_AF-A0A2T3J5J9-F1
#
_entry.id   AF-A0A2T3J5J9-F1
#
_cell.length_a   1.000
_cell.length_b   1.000
_cell.length_c   1.000
_cell.angle_alpha   90.00
_cell.angle_beta   90.00
_cell.angle_gamma   90.00
#
_symmetry.space_group_name_H-M   'P 1'
#
loop_
_entity.id
_entity.type
_entity.pdbx_description
1 polymer ?
#
loop_
_entity_poly.entity_id
_entity_poly.type
_entity_poly.pdbx_seq_one_letter_code
_entity_poly.pdbx_strand_id
1 'polypeptide(L)'
;LPGDTEAQITTMVNRSLNYEQNPTDSDRYKHVLLAGQYQDRDTNRVADRMFMEDLHRAADFLGPDYDFFSGLGDRFNKGYSVHTALQWDADLTKKLKYGGWNYGSARVNPPSSVPQVWKDQGNGDRVQIADAINQGVGFVMHRDHGYGDGSGWADPHYTAAEVNALTNGNMAPFVFSLNCATGWFDGKDSFAESWMRNANGGAVGFTGAVRVSYSGYNDLMHAAILDSLWDDYDGAWSSAVYPVSWRPAMAL
;
A
#
# COMPACT_ATOMS: atom_id res chain seq x y z
N LEU A 1 5.21 18.30 -11.18
CA LEU A 1 4.03 17.66 -11.78
C LEU A 1 4.44 17.07 -13.12
N PRO A 2 4.27 15.76 -13.35
CA PRO A 2 4.79 15.11 -14.55
C PRO A 2 3.75 15.15 -15.67
N GLY A 3 3.72 16.22 -16.45
CA GLY A 3 2.79 16.37 -17.57
C GLY A 3 3.51 16.88 -18.82
N ASP A 4 3.10 16.37 -19.98
CA ASP A 4 3.67 16.72 -21.29
C ASP A 4 2.92 17.90 -21.95
N THR A 5 1.74 18.23 -21.42
CA THR A 5 0.88 19.29 -21.94
C THR A 5 0.40 20.22 -20.83
N GLU A 6 0.08 21.46 -21.20
CA GLU A 6 -0.53 22.44 -20.31
C GLU A 6 -1.84 21.92 -19.67
N ALA A 7 -2.66 21.19 -20.45
CA ALA A 7 -3.92 20.64 -19.96
C ALA A 7 -3.71 19.58 -18.86
N GLN A 8 -2.71 18.70 -19.00
CA GLN A 8 -2.37 17.72 -17.98
C GLN A 8 -1.86 18.40 -16.70
N ILE A 9 -0.96 19.39 -16.84
CA ILE A 9 -0.43 20.15 -15.69
C ILE A 9 -1.54 20.90 -14.97
N THR A 10 -2.41 21.59 -15.72
CA THR A 10 -3.56 22.32 -15.18
C THR A 10 -4.49 21.38 -14.41
N THR A 11 -4.78 20.19 -14.96
CA THR A 11 -5.59 19.17 -14.29
C THR A 11 -4.99 18.76 -12.94
N MET A 12 -3.67 18.51 -12.90
CA MET A 12 -2.97 18.14 -11.66
C MET A 12 -2.95 19.26 -10.62
N VAL A 13 -2.71 20.51 -11.05
CA VAL A 13 -2.74 21.68 -10.16
C VAL A 13 -4.15 21.84 -9.58
N ASN A 14 -5.18 21.83 -10.42
CA ASN A 14 -6.56 21.98 -9.98
C ASN A 14 -6.98 20.85 -9.03
N ARG A 15 -6.57 19.62 -9.29
CA ARG A 15 -6.83 18.49 -8.37
C ARG A 15 -6.19 18.72 -7.00
N SER A 16 -4.94 19.18 -6.98
CA SER A 16 -4.22 19.47 -5.72
C SER A 16 -4.89 20.60 -4.93
N LEU A 17 -5.21 21.71 -5.62
CA LEU A 17 -5.92 22.84 -5.01
C LEU A 17 -7.31 22.45 -4.50
N ASN A 18 -8.05 21.64 -5.26
CA ASN A 18 -9.35 21.12 -4.82
C ASN A 18 -9.19 20.23 -3.59
N TYR A 19 -8.21 19.33 -3.57
CA TYR A 19 -7.97 18.45 -2.42
C TYR A 19 -7.63 19.23 -1.15
N GLU A 20 -6.83 20.30 -1.26
CA GLU A 20 -6.37 21.08 -0.09
C GLU A 20 -7.37 22.15 0.36
N GLN A 21 -8.00 22.86 -0.58
CA GLN A 21 -8.77 24.06 -0.29
C GLN A 21 -10.29 23.81 -0.30
N ASN A 22 -10.75 22.89 -1.16
CA ASN A 22 -12.18 22.60 -1.34
C ASN A 22 -12.41 21.08 -1.43
N PRO A 23 -11.95 20.28 -0.44
CA PRO A 23 -12.03 18.83 -0.51
C PRO A 23 -13.49 18.41 -0.67
N THR A 24 -13.73 17.43 -1.56
CA THR A 24 -15.05 16.79 -1.65
C THR A 24 -15.40 16.19 -0.30
N ASP A 25 -16.54 16.62 0.27
CA ASP A 25 -17.09 16.03 1.49
C ASP A 25 -17.53 14.59 1.19
N SER A 26 -16.84 13.64 1.81
CA SER A 26 -16.95 12.22 1.54
C SER A 26 -16.32 11.46 2.69
N ASP A 27 -16.90 10.31 3.03
CA ASP A 27 -16.31 9.37 3.98
C ASP A 27 -15.04 8.70 3.48
N ARG A 28 -14.68 8.83 2.18
CA ARG A 28 -13.50 8.22 1.55
C ARG A 28 -12.21 8.35 2.34
N TYR A 29 -12.02 9.44 3.08
CA TYR A 29 -10.82 9.66 3.90
C TYR A 29 -10.69 8.66 5.07
N LYS A 30 -11.76 7.91 5.36
CA LYS A 30 -11.82 6.76 6.28
C LYS A 30 -11.79 5.42 5.55
N HIS A 31 -11.54 5.39 4.24
CA HIS A 31 -11.38 4.17 3.46
C HIS A 31 -9.96 4.05 2.92
N VAL A 32 -9.40 2.85 2.96
CA VAL A 32 -8.06 2.56 2.41
C VAL A 32 -8.12 1.35 1.50
N LEU A 33 -7.26 1.31 0.49
CA LEU A 33 -7.03 0.10 -0.30
C LEU A 33 -5.62 -0.43 -0.02
N LEU A 34 -5.54 -1.69 0.42
CA LEU A 34 -4.31 -2.42 0.65
C LEU A 34 -4.19 -3.56 -0.37
N ALA A 35 -3.16 -3.53 -1.22
CA ALA A 35 -3.01 -4.48 -2.32
C ALA A 35 -1.60 -5.09 -2.36
N GLY A 36 -1.50 -6.39 -2.58
CA GLY A 36 -0.19 -7.06 -2.68
C GLY A 36 -0.26 -8.57 -2.64
N GLN A 37 0.90 -9.21 -2.48
CA GLN A 37 1.06 -10.65 -2.67
C GLN A 37 1.57 -11.37 -1.41
N TYR A 38 1.05 -12.56 -1.14
CA TYR A 38 1.72 -13.58 -0.35
C TYR A 38 2.55 -14.42 -1.32
N GLN A 39 3.86 -14.22 -1.32
CA GLN A 39 4.80 -14.91 -2.22
C GLN A 39 5.40 -16.13 -1.52
N ASP A 40 5.30 -17.33 -2.10
CA ASP A 40 5.87 -18.58 -1.59
C ASP A 40 6.29 -19.49 -2.76
N ARG A 41 7.35 -19.07 -3.45
CA ARG A 41 7.77 -19.68 -4.73
C ARG A 41 8.36 -21.07 -4.58
N ASP A 42 8.88 -21.38 -3.40
CA ASP A 42 9.43 -22.70 -3.09
C ASP A 42 8.37 -23.63 -2.46
N THR A 43 7.13 -23.15 -2.28
CA THR A 43 5.96 -23.88 -1.79
C THR A 43 6.13 -24.46 -0.38
N ASN A 44 7.00 -23.86 0.43
CA ASN A 44 7.30 -24.34 1.78
C ASN A 44 6.25 -23.90 2.82
N ARG A 45 5.27 -23.06 2.42
CA ARG A 45 4.19 -22.45 3.23
C ARG A 45 4.66 -21.31 4.12
N VAL A 46 5.77 -20.67 3.78
CA VAL A 46 6.35 -19.52 4.46
C VAL A 46 6.56 -18.44 3.40
N ALA A 47 6.11 -17.22 3.69
CA ALA A 47 6.29 -16.13 2.74
C ALA A 47 7.78 -15.84 2.50
N ASP A 48 8.19 -15.75 1.24
CA ASP A 48 9.55 -15.37 0.81
C ASP A 48 9.84 -13.89 1.12
N ARG A 49 8.80 -13.08 1.27
CA ARG A 49 8.85 -11.63 1.41
C ARG A 49 7.85 -11.15 2.47
N MET A 50 8.12 -9.99 3.06
CA MET A 50 7.24 -9.35 4.05
C MET A 50 6.00 -8.66 3.46
N PHE A 51 5.76 -8.74 2.14
CA PHE A 51 4.70 -8.00 1.46
C PHE A 51 3.32 -8.15 2.13
N MET A 52 2.88 -9.39 2.31
CA MET A 52 1.59 -9.68 2.95
C MET A 52 1.60 -9.37 4.45
N GLU A 53 2.75 -9.44 5.12
CA GLU A 53 2.87 -9.08 6.53
C GLU A 53 2.69 -7.57 6.74
N ASP A 54 3.37 -6.76 5.95
CA ASP A 54 3.30 -5.30 6.01
C ASP A 54 1.86 -4.81 5.79
N LEU A 55 1.17 -5.37 4.80
CA LEU A 55 -0.24 -5.05 4.53
C LEU A 55 -1.17 -5.52 5.66
N HIS A 56 -0.96 -6.72 6.21
CA HIS A 56 -1.81 -7.21 7.30
C HIS A 56 -1.64 -6.34 8.55
N ARG A 57 -0.40 -5.99 8.90
CA ARG A 57 -0.10 -5.08 10.02
C ARG A 57 -0.80 -3.73 9.85
N ALA A 58 -0.80 -3.18 8.64
CA ALA A 58 -1.51 -1.95 8.33
C ALA A 58 -3.03 -2.11 8.46
N ALA A 59 -3.59 -3.21 7.92
CA ALA A 59 -5.02 -3.48 7.95
C ALA A 59 -5.55 -3.54 9.39
N ASP A 60 -4.88 -4.33 10.24
CA ASP A 60 -5.25 -4.54 11.64
C ASP A 60 -5.08 -3.28 12.49
N PHE A 61 -4.09 -2.44 12.17
CA PHE A 61 -3.94 -1.15 12.83
C PHE A 61 -5.04 -0.16 12.46
N LEU A 62 -5.35 -0.06 11.16
CA LEU A 62 -6.22 0.98 10.62
C LEU A 62 -7.70 0.65 10.83
N GLY A 63 -8.06 -0.61 10.62
CA GLY A 63 -9.44 -1.07 10.49
C GLY A 63 -9.84 -2.07 11.57
N PRO A 64 -10.73 -3.02 11.26
CA PRO A 64 -11.16 -4.09 12.16
C PRO A 64 -10.01 -5.03 12.59
N ASP A 65 -10.29 -5.83 13.63
CA ASP A 65 -9.39 -6.88 14.10
C ASP A 65 -9.27 -8.01 13.04
N TYR A 66 -8.07 -8.14 12.48
CA TYR A 66 -7.63 -9.21 11.59
C TYR A 66 -6.66 -10.18 12.29
N ASP A 67 -6.57 -10.15 13.63
CA ASP A 67 -5.73 -10.99 14.47
C ASP A 67 -4.21 -10.81 14.23
N PHE A 68 -3.73 -9.64 13.80
CA PHE A 68 -2.28 -9.40 13.69
C PHE A 68 -1.67 -9.10 15.06
N PHE A 69 -2.22 -8.13 15.79
CA PHE A 69 -1.73 -7.74 17.10
C PHE A 69 -2.43 -8.54 18.21
N SER A 70 -1.68 -9.33 18.96
CA SER A 70 -2.24 -10.12 20.07
C SER A 70 -2.83 -9.23 21.19
N GLY A 71 -4.06 -9.50 21.62
CA GLY A 71 -4.72 -8.79 22.74
C GLY A 71 -6.19 -9.18 22.91
N LEU A 72 -6.83 -8.73 24.00
CA LEU A 72 -8.30 -8.78 24.13
C LEU A 72 -8.89 -7.56 23.40
N GLY A 73 -9.45 -7.79 22.22
CA GLY A 73 -9.97 -6.75 21.33
C GLY A 73 -8.90 -6.05 20.51
N ASP A 74 -9.33 -5.29 19.50
CA ASP A 74 -8.45 -4.50 18.64
C ASP A 74 -7.83 -3.35 19.44
N ARG A 75 -6.52 -3.43 19.66
CA ARG A 75 -5.77 -2.44 20.43
C ARG A 75 -5.70 -1.08 19.74
N PHE A 76 -5.81 -1.02 18.42
CA PHE A 76 -5.42 0.16 17.65
C PHE A 76 -6.53 0.78 16.83
N ASN A 77 -7.46 -0.03 16.29
CA ASN A 77 -8.58 0.36 15.42
C ASN A 77 -8.71 1.86 15.14
N LYS A 78 -8.13 2.35 14.04
CA LYS A 78 -8.26 3.77 13.65
C LYS A 78 -9.63 4.12 13.04
N GLY A 79 -10.55 3.16 12.99
CA GLY A 79 -11.91 3.34 12.46
C GLY A 79 -11.97 3.43 10.94
N TYR A 80 -10.94 2.94 10.24
CA TYR A 80 -10.94 2.87 8.78
C TYR A 80 -11.70 1.65 8.28
N SER A 81 -12.40 1.83 7.18
CA SER A 81 -12.84 0.73 6.33
C SER A 81 -11.66 0.29 5.47
N VAL A 82 -11.22 -0.95 5.64
CA VAL A 82 -10.11 -1.52 4.89
C VAL A 82 -10.65 -2.33 3.71
N HIS A 83 -10.30 -1.88 2.50
CA HIS A 83 -10.49 -2.64 1.27
C HIS A 83 -9.20 -3.37 0.93
N THR A 84 -9.29 -4.61 0.47
CA THR A 84 -8.11 -5.43 0.16
C THR A 84 -8.16 -5.99 -1.25
N ALA A 85 -6.99 -6.09 -1.88
CA ALA A 85 -6.75 -6.89 -3.07
C ALA A 85 -5.50 -7.75 -2.85
N LEU A 86 -5.69 -8.94 -2.29
CA LEU A 86 -4.60 -9.84 -1.86
C LEU A 86 -4.43 -10.99 -2.83
N GLN A 87 -3.24 -11.16 -3.41
CA GLN A 87 -2.95 -12.34 -4.24
C GLN A 87 -2.14 -13.37 -3.46
N TRP A 88 -2.46 -14.65 -3.60
CA TRP A 88 -1.84 -15.72 -2.83
C TRP A 88 -1.13 -16.74 -3.72
N ASP A 89 0.18 -16.84 -3.58
CA ASP A 89 1.00 -17.92 -4.15
C ASP A 89 1.08 -19.10 -3.16
N ALA A 90 -0.08 -19.51 -2.61
CA ALA A 90 -0.16 -20.59 -1.64
C ALA A 90 -1.57 -21.19 -1.55
N ASP A 91 -1.68 -22.43 -1.08
CA ASP A 91 -2.95 -23.07 -0.75
C ASP A 91 -3.51 -22.52 0.58
N LEU A 92 -4.57 -21.70 0.48
CA LEU A 92 -5.23 -21.06 1.63
C LEU A 92 -5.85 -22.04 2.63
N THR A 93 -6.05 -23.32 2.26
CA THR A 93 -6.50 -24.36 3.20
C THR A 93 -5.39 -24.80 4.16
N LYS A 94 -4.13 -24.44 3.88
CA LYS A 94 -2.99 -24.78 4.72
C LYS A 94 -2.71 -23.71 5.78
N LYS A 95 -1.94 -24.12 6.77
CA LYS A 95 -1.31 -23.21 7.73
C LYS A 95 -0.13 -22.52 7.02
N LEU A 96 -0.28 -21.22 6.79
CA LEU A 96 0.72 -20.35 6.20
C LEU A 96 1.47 -19.60 7.31
N LYS A 97 2.70 -19.16 7.04
CA LYS A 97 3.51 -18.38 7.97
C LYS A 97 4.08 -17.15 7.28
N TYR A 98 4.21 -16.07 8.04
CA TYR A 98 5.05 -14.97 7.63
C TYR A 98 6.52 -15.40 7.62
N GLY A 99 7.29 -14.79 6.73
CA GLY A 99 8.71 -14.96 6.59
C GLY A 99 9.37 -13.66 6.15
N GLY A 100 10.53 -13.76 5.51
CA GLY A 100 11.35 -12.61 5.14
C GLY A 100 12.53 -12.40 6.10
N TRP A 101 12.78 -11.14 6.46
CA TRP A 101 13.98 -10.71 7.18
C TRP A 101 13.84 -10.74 8.70
N ASN A 102 14.91 -10.43 9.42
CA ASN A 102 14.90 -10.29 10.87
C ASN A 102 14.13 -9.01 11.29
N TYR A 103 13.15 -9.15 12.18
CA TYR A 103 12.36 -8.05 12.75
C TYR A 103 13.19 -7.09 13.65
N GLY A 104 14.39 -7.51 14.05
CA GLY A 104 15.21 -6.79 15.01
C GLY A 104 14.51 -6.65 16.36
N SER A 105 14.94 -5.67 17.15
CA SER A 105 14.26 -5.31 18.41
C SER A 105 13.16 -4.26 18.23
N ALA A 106 12.95 -3.77 17.00
CA ALA A 106 12.18 -2.56 16.74
C ALA A 106 10.75 -2.81 16.24
N ARG A 107 10.44 -4.01 15.70
CA ARG A 107 9.09 -4.36 15.25
C ARG A 107 8.47 -5.42 16.13
N VAL A 108 7.17 -5.29 16.41
CA VAL A 108 6.38 -6.40 16.96
C VAL A 108 6.47 -7.60 16.04
N ASN A 109 6.73 -8.78 16.61
CA ASN A 109 6.73 -10.04 15.87
C ASN A 109 5.31 -10.35 15.36
N PRO A 110 5.16 -10.83 14.12
CA PRO A 110 3.85 -11.21 13.62
C PRO A 110 3.32 -12.46 14.33
N PRO A 111 2.02 -12.78 14.16
CA PRO A 111 1.46 -14.05 14.58
C PRO A 111 2.25 -15.25 14.05
N SER A 112 2.31 -16.33 14.83
CA SER A 112 3.03 -17.56 14.47
C SER A 112 2.52 -18.27 13.19
N SER A 113 1.34 -17.87 12.71
CA SER A 113 0.77 -18.23 11.42
C SER A 113 -0.13 -17.11 10.93
N VAL A 114 -0.25 -16.98 9.61
CA VAL A 114 -1.20 -16.08 8.96
C VAL A 114 -2.62 -16.40 9.49
N PRO A 115 -3.30 -15.47 10.17
CA PRO A 115 -4.63 -15.72 10.70
C PRO A 115 -5.67 -16.06 9.63
N GLN A 116 -6.69 -16.83 10.02
CA GLN A 116 -7.73 -17.24 9.07
C GLN A 116 -8.56 -16.03 8.61
N VAL A 117 -8.89 -15.11 9.53
CA VAL A 117 -9.63 -13.88 9.20
C VAL A 117 -8.92 -13.02 8.15
N TRP A 118 -7.58 -13.02 8.14
CA TRP A 118 -6.79 -12.34 7.11
C TRP A 118 -6.82 -13.08 5.77
N LYS A 119 -6.71 -14.42 5.77
CA LYS A 119 -6.87 -15.23 4.54
C LYS A 119 -8.27 -15.08 3.96
N ASP A 120 -9.28 -14.89 4.80
CA ASP A 120 -10.68 -14.71 4.40
C ASP A 120 -10.94 -13.35 3.73
N GLN A 121 -9.97 -12.42 3.74
CA GLN A 121 -10.03 -11.19 2.93
C GLN A 121 -9.93 -11.43 1.41
N GLY A 122 -9.80 -12.70 1.01
CA GLY A 122 -10.06 -13.17 -0.34
C GLY A 122 -8.86 -13.12 -1.27
N ASN A 123 -9.15 -13.30 -2.57
CA ASN A 123 -8.15 -13.26 -3.63
C ASN A 123 -8.43 -12.07 -4.55
N GLY A 124 -7.59 -11.05 -4.42
CA GLY A 124 -7.63 -9.76 -5.10
C GLY A 124 -7.39 -9.85 -6.59
N ASP A 125 -8.10 -9.03 -7.35
CA ASP A 125 -7.82 -8.78 -8.77
C ASP A 125 -7.91 -7.29 -9.14
N ARG A 126 -7.66 -7.00 -10.42
CA ARG A 126 -7.72 -5.63 -10.97
C ARG A 126 -9.11 -4.98 -10.89
N VAL A 127 -10.18 -5.78 -10.88
CA VAL A 127 -11.55 -5.26 -10.79
C VAL A 127 -11.78 -4.76 -9.38
N GLN A 128 -11.41 -5.54 -8.36
CA GLN A 128 -11.51 -5.12 -6.96
C GLN A 128 -10.68 -3.87 -6.67
N ILE A 129 -9.47 -3.77 -7.25
CA ILE A 129 -8.65 -2.55 -7.15
C ILE A 129 -9.40 -1.34 -7.75
N ALA A 130 -9.87 -1.46 -9.00
CA ALA A 130 -10.56 -0.37 -9.67
C ALA A 130 -11.85 0.03 -8.96
N ASP A 131 -12.64 -0.93 -8.48
CA ASP A 131 -13.88 -0.70 -7.77
C ASP A 131 -13.66 0.06 -6.46
N ALA A 132 -12.68 -0.35 -5.65
CA ALA A 132 -12.35 0.36 -4.41
C ALA A 132 -11.92 1.80 -4.69
N ILE A 133 -11.07 2.03 -5.70
CA ILE A 133 -10.63 3.38 -6.08
C ILE A 133 -11.79 4.23 -6.59
N ASN A 134 -12.65 3.68 -7.45
CA ASN A 134 -13.80 4.38 -8.02
C ASN A 134 -14.88 4.70 -6.98
N GLN A 135 -15.04 3.86 -5.96
CA GLN A 135 -15.90 4.15 -4.80
C GLN A 135 -15.31 5.23 -3.89
N GLY A 136 -14.00 5.45 -3.94
CA GLY A 136 -13.29 6.48 -3.21
C GLY A 136 -12.56 5.92 -2.00
N VAL A 137 -11.24 6.12 -1.99
CA VAL A 137 -10.36 5.86 -0.83
C VAL A 137 -9.49 7.08 -0.54
N GLY A 138 -9.02 7.20 0.69
CA GLY A 138 -8.11 8.26 1.13
C GLY A 138 -6.69 8.00 0.63
N PHE A 139 -6.24 6.75 0.75
CA PHE A 139 -4.99 6.29 0.15
C PHE A 139 -5.06 4.83 -0.32
N VAL A 140 -4.16 4.52 -1.25
CA VAL A 140 -3.87 3.18 -1.74
C VAL A 140 -2.45 2.84 -1.31
N MET A 141 -2.23 1.65 -0.77
CA MET A 141 -0.90 1.14 -0.48
C MET A 141 -0.72 -0.19 -1.19
N HIS A 142 0.25 -0.24 -2.10
CA HIS A 142 0.60 -1.45 -2.82
C HIS A 142 1.99 -1.93 -2.38
N ARG A 143 2.07 -3.21 -2.02
CA ARG A 143 3.33 -3.88 -1.66
C ARG A 143 3.44 -5.24 -2.34
N ASP A 144 4.23 -5.26 -3.42
CA ASP A 144 4.63 -6.46 -4.16
C ASP A 144 5.80 -6.09 -5.11
N HIS A 145 5.91 -6.73 -6.28
CA HIS A 145 6.76 -6.39 -7.41
C HIS A 145 6.07 -5.34 -8.29
N GLY A 146 6.90 -4.54 -8.95
CA GLY A 146 6.50 -3.76 -10.11
C GLY A 146 7.16 -4.34 -11.35
N TYR A 147 6.53 -4.20 -12.50
CA TYR A 147 7.10 -4.69 -13.74
C TYR A 147 8.43 -4.00 -14.07
N GLY A 148 9.40 -4.77 -14.55
CA GLY A 148 10.74 -4.27 -14.87
C GLY A 148 10.76 -3.22 -15.98
N ASP A 149 9.69 -3.11 -16.76
CA ASP A 149 9.47 -2.05 -17.76
C ASP A 149 8.74 -0.82 -17.20
N GLY A 150 8.38 -0.80 -15.92
CA GLY A 150 7.68 0.30 -15.26
C GLY A 150 6.19 0.44 -15.61
N SER A 151 5.58 -0.59 -16.21
CA SER A 151 4.19 -0.54 -16.69
C SER A 151 3.12 -0.65 -15.60
N GLY A 152 3.48 -1.12 -14.40
CA GLY A 152 2.54 -1.25 -13.27
C GLY A 152 2.94 -2.28 -12.21
N TRP A 153 1.94 -2.72 -11.48
CA TRP A 153 2.02 -3.74 -10.43
C TRP A 153 1.92 -5.14 -11.01
N ALA A 154 2.76 -6.06 -10.51
CA ALA A 154 2.73 -7.45 -10.95
C ALA A 154 1.59 -8.23 -10.28
N ASP A 155 1.53 -8.21 -8.95
CA ASP A 155 0.54 -8.96 -8.17
C ASP A 155 -0.10 -8.08 -7.06
N PRO A 156 -1.43 -7.95 -7.02
CA PRO A 156 -2.34 -8.20 -8.13
C PRO A 156 -1.99 -7.33 -9.35
N HIS A 157 -2.14 -7.92 -10.54
CA HIS A 157 -1.86 -7.24 -11.79
C HIS A 157 -2.68 -5.95 -11.92
N TYR A 158 -1.99 -4.82 -12.12
CA TYR A 158 -2.64 -3.54 -12.34
C TYR A 158 -1.71 -2.59 -13.10
N THR A 159 -2.13 -2.12 -14.26
CA THR A 159 -1.25 -1.36 -15.17
C THR A 159 -1.83 0.00 -15.51
N ALA A 160 -1.07 0.79 -16.26
CA ALA A 160 -1.55 2.06 -16.79
C ALA A 160 -2.87 1.92 -17.59
N ALA A 161 -3.16 0.74 -18.17
CA ALA A 161 -4.42 0.50 -18.87
C ALA A 161 -5.62 0.59 -17.92
N GLU A 162 -5.55 -0.08 -16.76
CA GLU A 162 -6.59 0.00 -15.73
C GLU A 162 -6.67 1.41 -15.12
N VAL A 163 -5.52 2.03 -14.85
CA VAL A 163 -5.45 3.39 -14.29
C VAL A 163 -6.13 4.40 -15.20
N ASN A 164 -5.90 4.33 -16.51
CA ASN A 164 -6.53 5.22 -17.48
C ASN A 164 -8.05 5.01 -17.59
N ALA A 165 -8.56 3.87 -17.14
CA ALA A 165 -9.99 3.56 -17.08
C ALA A 165 -10.68 3.97 -15.76
N LEU A 166 -9.92 4.46 -14.77
CA LEU A 166 -10.49 4.96 -13.52
C LEU A 166 -11.41 6.17 -13.75
N THR A 167 -12.44 6.26 -12.93
CA THR A 167 -13.51 7.27 -13.00
C THR A 167 -13.81 7.89 -11.63
N ASN A 168 -12.86 7.81 -10.68
CA ASN A 168 -12.99 8.28 -9.31
C ASN A 168 -13.05 9.82 -9.16
N GLY A 169 -12.92 10.60 -10.24
CA GLY A 169 -13.13 12.04 -10.26
C GLY A 169 -12.34 12.80 -9.19
N ASN A 170 -13.04 13.61 -8.39
CA ASN A 170 -12.43 14.38 -7.30
C ASN A 170 -12.11 13.54 -6.04
N MET A 171 -12.45 12.25 -6.03
CA MET A 171 -12.12 11.32 -4.93
C MET A 171 -10.73 10.69 -5.10
N ALA A 172 -9.77 11.45 -5.63
CA ALA A 172 -8.42 10.97 -5.91
C ALA A 172 -7.63 10.66 -4.62
N PRO A 173 -7.10 9.43 -4.44
CA PRO A 173 -6.28 9.08 -3.29
C PRO A 173 -4.82 9.53 -3.42
N PHE A 174 -4.09 9.45 -2.30
CA PHE A 174 -2.63 9.29 -2.34
C PHE A 174 -2.27 7.83 -2.61
N VAL A 175 -1.33 7.57 -3.51
CA VAL A 175 -0.91 6.20 -3.86
C VAL A 175 0.52 5.96 -3.40
N PHE A 176 0.69 5.02 -2.47
CA PHE A 176 1.98 4.51 -2.02
C PHE A 176 2.28 3.20 -2.77
N SER A 177 2.96 3.32 -3.92
CA SER A 177 3.39 2.19 -4.74
C SER A 177 4.79 1.77 -4.36
N LEU A 178 4.89 0.94 -3.32
CA LEU A 178 6.17 0.56 -2.71
C LEU A 178 6.73 -0.67 -3.40
N ASN A 179 7.22 -0.52 -4.63
CA ASN A 179 7.70 -1.60 -5.48
C ASN A 179 8.67 -1.07 -6.56
N CYS A 180 9.12 -1.94 -7.46
CA CYS A 180 10.10 -1.60 -8.48
C CYS A 180 9.50 -0.71 -9.59
N ALA A 181 10.27 0.29 -10.03
CA ALA A 181 10.14 0.97 -11.33
C ALA A 181 8.81 1.68 -11.66
N THR A 182 7.82 1.71 -10.76
CA THR A 182 6.52 2.35 -10.99
C THR A 182 6.59 3.88 -11.14
N GLY A 183 7.68 4.50 -10.69
CA GLY A 183 8.00 5.91 -10.88
C GLY A 183 9.04 6.20 -11.96
N TRP A 184 9.28 5.31 -12.92
CA TRP A 184 10.29 5.48 -13.96
C TRP A 184 9.89 6.57 -14.98
N PHE A 185 10.10 7.84 -14.62
CA PHE A 185 9.67 9.03 -15.39
C PHE A 185 10.66 9.51 -16.46
N ASP A 186 11.87 8.92 -16.56
CA ASP A 186 12.86 9.34 -17.54
C ASP A 186 12.87 8.43 -18.79
N GLY A 187 12.56 9.03 -19.94
CA GLY A 187 12.64 8.39 -21.26
C GLY A 187 11.42 7.59 -21.70
N LYS A 188 10.31 7.63 -20.94
CA LYS A 188 9.01 7.01 -21.27
C LYS A 188 7.91 7.49 -20.32
N ASP A 189 6.67 7.24 -20.69
CA ASP A 189 5.52 7.37 -19.79
C ASP A 189 5.58 6.29 -18.69
N SER A 190 5.52 6.73 -17.44
CA SER A 190 5.59 5.86 -16.27
C SER A 190 4.19 5.45 -15.77
N PHE A 191 4.12 4.36 -15.01
CA PHE A 191 2.89 4.01 -14.28
C PHE A 191 2.42 5.16 -13.39
N ALA A 192 3.29 5.77 -12.58
CA ALA A 192 2.97 6.95 -11.77
C ALA A 192 2.40 8.12 -12.60
N GLU A 193 2.91 8.35 -13.80
CA GLU A 193 2.39 9.40 -14.68
C GLU A 193 0.96 9.12 -15.15
N SER A 194 0.61 7.86 -15.43
CA SER A 194 -0.79 7.50 -15.76
C SER A 194 -1.76 7.90 -14.65
N TRP A 195 -1.39 7.68 -13.38
CA TRP A 195 -2.20 8.09 -12.22
C TRP A 195 -2.34 9.60 -12.10
N MET A 196 -1.23 10.32 -12.25
CA MET A 196 -1.23 11.77 -12.07
C MET A 196 -1.94 12.48 -13.24
N ARG A 197 -1.80 11.96 -14.47
CA ARG A 197 -2.32 12.57 -15.70
C ARG A 197 -3.77 12.20 -16.03
N ASN A 198 -4.37 11.17 -15.41
CA ASN A 198 -5.75 10.77 -15.72
C ASN A 198 -6.73 11.95 -15.49
N ALA A 199 -7.45 12.36 -16.53
CA ALA A 199 -8.38 13.50 -16.46
C ALA A 199 -9.70 13.17 -15.73
N ASN A 200 -10.07 11.89 -15.65
CA ASN A 200 -11.31 11.40 -15.04
C ASN A 200 -11.13 10.99 -13.57
N GLY A 201 -9.95 11.22 -12.99
CA GLY A 201 -9.62 10.80 -11.63
C GLY A 201 -8.14 10.51 -11.48
N GLY A 202 -7.80 9.29 -11.07
CA GLY A 202 -6.44 8.89 -10.76
C GLY A 202 -6.04 9.31 -9.34
N ALA A 203 -4.84 9.86 -9.17
CA ALA A 203 -4.28 10.18 -7.86
C ALA A 203 -4.07 11.69 -7.64
N VAL A 204 -4.12 12.11 -6.38
CA VAL A 204 -3.68 13.46 -5.97
C VAL A 204 -2.17 13.50 -5.69
N GLY A 205 -1.59 12.36 -5.32
CA GLY A 205 -0.15 12.19 -5.14
C GLY A 205 0.24 10.73 -5.31
N PHE A 206 1.49 10.51 -5.72
CA PHE A 206 2.01 9.18 -6.01
C PHE A 206 3.44 9.06 -5.51
N THR A 207 3.74 7.97 -4.80
CA THR A 207 5.10 7.57 -4.41
C THR A 207 5.46 6.28 -5.13
N GLY A 208 6.58 6.24 -5.84
CA GLY A 208 7.08 5.04 -6.51
C GLY A 208 8.56 5.13 -6.87
N ALA A 209 9.21 3.98 -7.00
CA ALA A 209 10.63 3.93 -7.31
C ALA A 209 10.90 4.21 -8.80
N VAL A 210 11.93 5.02 -9.08
CA VAL A 210 12.37 5.34 -10.45
C VAL A 210 13.00 4.14 -11.17
N ARG A 211 13.52 3.17 -10.40
CA ARG A 211 14.20 1.96 -10.88
C ARG A 211 13.86 0.77 -9.97
N VAL A 212 14.57 -0.34 -10.16
CA VAL A 212 14.58 -1.46 -9.22
C VAL A 212 14.75 -0.94 -7.78
N SER A 213 13.87 -1.39 -6.89
CA SER A 213 13.91 -1.11 -5.46
C SER A 213 14.01 -2.44 -4.71
N TYR A 214 14.70 -2.43 -3.56
CA TYR A 214 14.92 -3.65 -2.79
C TYR A 214 13.89 -3.77 -1.67
N SER A 215 13.37 -4.98 -1.51
CA SER A 215 12.25 -5.25 -0.61
C SER A 215 12.48 -4.75 0.80
N GLY A 216 13.63 -5.07 1.42
CA GLY A 216 13.93 -4.64 2.78
C GLY A 216 13.70 -3.13 2.98
N TYR A 217 14.24 -2.28 2.09
CA TYR A 217 14.04 -0.83 2.15
C TYR A 217 12.60 -0.39 1.89
N ASN A 218 11.88 -1.07 0.99
CA ASN A 218 10.46 -0.78 0.76
C ASN A 218 9.60 -1.16 1.98
N ASP A 219 9.93 -2.27 2.63
CA ASP A 219 9.27 -2.76 3.85
C ASP A 219 9.51 -1.75 5.00
N LEU A 220 10.73 -1.18 5.09
CA LEU A 220 11.01 -0.06 6.00
C LEU A 220 10.17 1.18 5.70
N MET A 221 10.11 1.56 4.43
CA MET A 221 9.40 2.75 3.98
C MET A 221 7.90 2.61 4.23
N HIS A 222 7.35 1.40 4.05
CA HIS A 222 5.97 1.07 4.38
C HIS A 222 5.65 1.38 5.84
N ALA A 223 6.45 0.86 6.78
CA ALA A 223 6.25 1.17 8.19
C ALA A 223 6.49 2.65 8.50
N ALA A 224 7.52 3.28 7.92
CA ALA A 224 7.82 4.68 8.16
C ALA A 224 6.70 5.61 7.70
N ILE A 225 5.99 5.26 6.61
CA ILE A 225 4.82 6.01 6.15
C ILE A 225 3.70 5.95 7.20
N LEU A 226 3.37 4.75 7.70
CA LEU A 226 2.30 4.62 8.70
C LEU A 226 2.67 5.26 10.05
N ASP A 227 3.92 5.08 10.48
CA ASP A 227 4.47 5.72 11.69
C ASP A 227 4.47 7.26 11.60
N SER A 228 4.74 7.81 10.41
CA SER A 228 4.67 9.27 10.20
C SER A 228 3.24 9.81 10.18
N LEU A 229 2.25 8.96 9.90
CA LEU A 229 0.83 9.34 9.88
C LEU A 229 0.16 9.12 11.24
N TRP A 230 0.63 8.15 12.02
CA TRP A 230 0.12 7.83 13.35
C TRP A 230 1.26 7.50 14.33
N ASP A 231 1.45 8.38 15.30
CA ASP A 231 2.49 8.26 16.35
C ASP A 231 2.40 6.99 17.23
N ASP A 232 1.28 6.26 17.16
CA ASP A 232 1.06 5.02 17.93
C ASP A 232 1.08 3.73 17.08
N TYR A 233 1.45 3.85 15.80
CA TYR A 233 1.74 2.69 14.95
C TYR A 233 2.94 1.93 15.52
N ASP A 234 2.74 0.67 15.94
CA ASP A 234 3.78 -0.14 16.58
C ASP A 234 4.32 0.48 17.90
N GLY A 235 3.42 1.08 18.70
CA GLY A 235 3.69 1.94 19.87
C GLY A 235 4.43 1.35 21.10
N ALA A 236 5.11 0.20 20.99
CA ALA A 236 5.94 -0.36 22.07
C ALA A 236 7.41 0.14 22.06
N TRP A 237 7.76 1.06 21.16
CA TRP A 237 9.14 1.50 20.91
C TRP A 237 9.60 2.71 21.76
N SER A 238 10.91 2.79 22.03
CA SER A 238 11.62 4.02 22.38
C SER A 238 13.08 3.97 21.87
N SER A 239 13.63 5.06 21.34
CA SER A 239 15.08 5.20 21.05
C SER A 239 15.75 6.18 21.98
N ALA A 240 16.95 5.80 22.43
CA ALA A 240 17.85 6.67 23.17
C ALA A 240 18.42 7.84 22.34
N VAL A 241 18.35 7.79 21.00
CA VAL A 241 18.99 8.77 20.10
C VAL A 241 17.96 9.72 19.47
N TYR A 242 16.74 9.27 19.15
CA TYR A 242 15.62 10.17 18.81
C TYR A 242 14.41 9.84 19.69
N PRO A 243 14.33 10.40 20.90
CA PRO A 243 13.29 10.06 21.88
C PRO A 243 11.87 10.49 21.48
N VAL A 244 11.72 11.21 20.37
CA VAL A 244 10.45 11.71 19.82
C VAL A 244 10.23 11.34 18.35
N SER A 245 11.16 10.62 17.71
CA SER A 245 10.99 10.13 16.33
C SER A 245 11.05 8.63 16.37
N TRP A 246 9.87 8.01 16.33
CA TRP A 246 9.62 6.61 16.05
C TRP A 246 10.16 6.36 14.63
N ARG A 247 10.96 5.31 14.42
CA ARG A 247 11.96 5.23 13.32
C ARG A 247 11.63 4.16 12.28
N PRO A 248 12.08 4.34 11.02
CA PRO A 248 12.09 3.29 10.00
C PRO A 248 12.85 2.07 10.54
N ALA A 249 12.34 0.87 10.26
CA ALA A 249 13.01 -0.37 10.64
C ALA A 249 14.47 -0.43 10.11
N MET A 250 15.29 -1.35 10.62
CA MET A 250 16.67 -1.50 10.13
C MET A 250 16.70 -2.50 8.97
N ALA A 251 16.94 -2.01 7.76
CA ALA A 251 17.31 -2.86 6.62
C ALA A 251 18.82 -3.02 6.63
N LEU A 252 19.28 -4.26 6.48
CA LEU A 252 20.68 -4.62 6.32
C LEU A 252 21.19 -4.24 4.92
#